data_AF-A0A8J7CFJ0-F1
#
_entry.id   AF-A0A8J7CFJ0-F1
#
_cell.length_a   1.000
_cell.length_b   1.000
_cell.length_c   1.000
_cell.angle_alpha   90.00
_cell.angle_beta   90.00
_cell.angle_gamma   90.00
#
_symmetry.space_group_name_H-M   'P 1'
#
loop_
_entity.id
_entity.type
_entity.pdbx_description
1 polymer ?
#
loop_
_entity_poly.entity_id
_entity_poly.type
_entity_poly.pdbx_seq_one_letter_code
_entity_poly.pdbx_strand_id
1 'polypeptide(L)'
;MTDQQLLERIVLNPKVLAGKPVIRGTRLSVEYILNLLAHGANFAEILEEYEGLSPEDIKACILFASKSLSNTTFMPQKSGKYLNKLFRYNNINK
;
A
#
# COMPACT_ATOMS: atom_id res chain seq x y z
N MET A 1 8.27 -6.46 -15.46
CA MET A 1 7.77 -5.08 -15.31
C MET A 1 8.77 -4.30 -14.47
N THR A 2 9.03 -3.03 -14.81
CA THR A 2 9.84 -2.12 -14.00
C THR A 2 8.99 -1.45 -12.91
N ASP A 3 9.62 -0.87 -11.89
CA ASP A 3 8.93 -0.05 -10.86
C ASP A 3 8.04 1.03 -11.49
N GLN A 4 8.55 1.71 -12.52
CA GLN A 4 7.83 2.78 -13.21
C GLN A 4 6.53 2.26 -13.85
N GLN A 5 6.60 1.12 -14.55
CA GLN A 5 5.44 0.50 -15.19
C GLN A 5 4.39 0.04 -14.18
N LEU A 6 4.81 -0.41 -12.99
CA LEU A 6 3.88 -0.75 -11.91
C LEU A 6 3.19 0.50 -11.37
N LEU A 7 3.94 1.58 -11.12
CA LEU A 7 3.38 2.82 -10.59
C LEU A 7 2.37 3.47 -11.54
N GLU A 8 2.52 3.31 -12.86
CA GLU A 8 1.54 3.78 -13.86
C GLU A 8 0.16 3.14 -13.73
N ARG A 9 0.05 1.99 -13.04
CA ARG A 9 -1.23 1.33 -12.76
C ARG A 9 -2.01 2.01 -11.64
N ILE A 10 -1.38 2.89 -10.85
CA ILE A 10 -2.03 3.67 -9.80
C ILE A 10 -2.33 5.08 -10.32
N VAL A 11 -3.55 5.55 -10.11
CA VAL A 11 -3.98 6.90 -10.49
C VAL A 11 -4.50 7.67 -9.28
N LEU A 12 -4.23 8.97 -9.28
CA LEU A 12 -4.79 9.93 -8.34
C LEU A 12 -5.68 10.89 -9.14
N ASN A 13 -6.97 10.88 -8.85
CA ASN A 13 -7.94 11.77 -9.51
C ASN A 13 -8.86 12.36 -8.44
N PRO A 14 -8.89 13.70 -8.24
CA PRO A 14 -9.77 14.33 -7.25
C PRO A 14 -11.25 13.96 -7.39
N LYS A 15 -11.69 13.59 -8.60
CA LYS A 15 -13.06 13.18 -8.90
C LYS A 15 -13.37 11.72 -8.54
N VAL A 16 -12.36 10.93 -8.18
CA VAL A 16 -12.49 9.50 -7.83
C VAL A 16 -12.05 9.31 -6.38
N LEU A 17 -12.94 8.77 -5.53
CA LEU A 17 -12.67 8.52 -4.10
C LEU A 17 -11.95 9.68 -3.39
N ALA A 18 -12.40 10.92 -3.65
CA ALA A 18 -11.82 12.13 -3.08
C ALA A 18 -10.29 12.28 -3.29
N GLY A 19 -9.76 11.78 -4.41
CA GLY A 19 -8.34 11.87 -4.73
C GLY A 19 -7.47 10.76 -4.15
N LYS A 20 -8.05 9.75 -3.47
CA LYS A 20 -7.30 8.59 -2.99
C LYS A 20 -6.57 7.89 -4.16
N PRO A 21 -5.36 7.35 -3.94
CA PRO A 21 -4.70 6.48 -4.92
C PRO A 21 -5.53 5.22 -5.18
N VAL A 22 -5.87 4.98 -6.45
CA VAL A 22 -6.68 3.83 -6.88
C VAL A 22 -6.03 3.09 -8.03
N ILE A 23 -6.35 1.81 -8.18
CA ILE A 23 -5.97 1.03 -9.36
C ILE A 23 -6.72 1.60 -10.57
N ARG A 24 -5.97 1.90 -11.64
CA ARG A 24 -6.48 2.50 -12.89
C ARG A 24 -7.64 1.68 -13.45
N GLY A 25 -8.73 2.35 -13.79
CA GLY A 25 -9.93 1.71 -14.35
C GLY A 25 -10.86 1.09 -13.31
N THR A 26 -10.53 1.20 -12.01
CA THR A 26 -11.36 0.66 -10.92
C THR A 26 -11.69 1.75 -9.89
N ARG A 27 -12.47 1.37 -8.87
CA ARG A 27 -12.64 2.14 -7.62
C ARG A 27 -12.00 1.44 -6.42
N LEU A 28 -11.00 0.59 -6.64
CA LEU A 28 -10.27 -0.10 -5.57
C LEU A 28 -9.08 0.77 -5.17
N SER A 29 -9.08 1.24 -3.93
CA SER A 29 -7.99 2.06 -3.40
C SER A 29 -6.78 1.22 -3.03
N VAL A 30 -5.58 1.82 -3.09
CA VAL A 30 -4.35 1.18 -2.60
C VAL A 30 -4.50 0.77 -1.14
N GLU A 31 -5.06 1.65 -0.30
CA GLU A 31 -5.38 1.38 1.11
C GLU A 31 -6.26 0.13 1.28
N TYR A 32 -7.30 -0.02 0.46
CA TYR A 32 -8.22 -1.14 0.54
C TYR A 32 -7.53 -2.47 0.24
N ILE A 33 -6.77 -2.55 -0.85
CA ILE A 33 -6.01 -3.76 -1.21
C ILE A 33 -5.00 -4.14 -0.11
N LEU A 34 -4.29 -3.16 0.45
CA LEU A 34 -3.35 -3.40 1.54
C LEU A 34 -4.06 -3.87 2.82
N ASN A 35 -5.26 -3.37 3.11
CA ASN A 35 -6.06 -3.84 4.23
C ASN A 35 -6.49 -5.30 4.05
N LEU A 36 -6.91 -5.71 2.85
CA LEU A 36 -7.23 -7.13 2.58
C LEU A 36 -6.02 -8.03 2.87
N LEU A 37 -4.85 -7.66 2.33
CA LEU A 37 -3.60 -8.39 2.56
C LEU A 37 -3.23 -8.44 4.06
N ALA A 38 -3.40 -7.33 4.77
CA ALA A 38 -3.13 -7.25 6.21
C ALA A 38 -4.05 -8.15 7.06
N HIS A 39 -5.26 -8.44 6.57
CA HIS A 39 -6.23 -9.33 7.23
C HIS A 39 -6.15 -10.78 6.72
N GLY A 40 -5.08 -11.13 6.00
CA GLY A 40 -4.78 -12.51 5.64
C GLY A 40 -5.23 -12.93 4.25
N ALA A 41 -5.86 -12.03 3.48
CA ALA A 41 -6.16 -12.33 2.08
C ALA A 41 -4.86 -12.55 1.30
N ASN A 42 -4.85 -13.54 0.41
CA ASN A 42 -3.75 -13.76 -0.52
C ASN A 42 -4.08 -13.21 -1.92
N PHE A 43 -3.09 -13.23 -2.82
CA PHE A 43 -3.26 -12.69 -4.17
C PHE A 43 -4.35 -13.42 -4.95
N ALA A 44 -4.44 -14.75 -4.86
CA ALA A 44 -5.41 -15.52 -5.63
C ALA A 44 -6.85 -15.17 -5.22
N GLU A 45 -7.12 -15.08 -3.90
CA GLU A 45 -8.42 -14.70 -3.37
C GLU A 45 -8.86 -13.30 -3.83
N ILE A 46 -7.94 -12.33 -3.84
CA ILE A 46 -8.23 -10.97 -4.31
C ILE A 46 -8.53 -10.97 -5.82
N LEU A 47 -7.78 -11.74 -6.60
CA LEU A 47 -7.97 -11.83 -8.05
C LEU A 47 -9.26 -12.58 -8.44
N GLU A 48 -9.69 -13.53 -7.61
CA GLU A 48 -10.95 -14.26 -7.77
C GLU A 48 -12.16 -13.37 -7.45
N GLU A 49 -12.08 -12.57 -6.38
CA GLU A 49 -13.16 -11.66 -5.98
C GLU A 49 -13.36 -10.50 -6.97
N TYR A 50 -12.27 -10.02 -7.59
CA TYR A 50 -12.30 -8.86 -8.47
C TYR A 50 -11.89 -9.20 -9.90
N GLU A 51 -12.87 -9.50 -10.75
CA GLU A 51 -12.63 -9.76 -12.17
C GLU A 51 -11.94 -8.56 -12.87
N GLY A 52 -10.93 -8.87 -13.70
CA GLY A 52 -10.18 -7.88 -14.48
C GLY A 52 -8.99 -7.25 -13.74
N LEU A 53 -8.80 -7.57 -12.46
CA LEU A 53 -7.58 -7.27 -11.73
C LEU A 53 -6.45 -8.23 -12.17
N SER A 54 -5.21 -7.74 -12.20
CA SER A 54 -4.04 -8.58 -12.46
C SER A 54 -3.08 -8.61 -11.26
N PRO A 55 -2.20 -9.62 -11.15
CA PRO A 55 -1.19 -9.67 -10.09
C PRO A 55 -0.32 -8.40 -10.01
N GLU A 56 -0.12 -7.72 -11.13
CA GLU A 56 0.66 -6.49 -11.26
C GLU A 56 -0.03 -5.30 -10.58
N ASP A 57 -1.37 -5.26 -10.51
CA ASP A 57 -2.08 -4.23 -9.75
C ASP A 57 -1.83 -4.35 -8.26
N ILE A 58 -1.87 -5.56 -7.72
CA ILE A 58 -1.61 -5.80 -6.29
C ILE A 58 -0.15 -5.45 -5.98
N LYS A 59 0.80 -5.83 -6.85
CA LYS A 59 2.20 -5.40 -6.75
C LYS A 59 2.34 -3.88 -6.82
N ALA A 60 1.58 -3.21 -7.69
CA ALA A 60 1.57 -1.76 -7.81
C ALA A 60 1.08 -1.07 -6.53
N CYS A 61 0.05 -1.60 -5.87
CA CYS A 61 -0.42 -1.12 -4.57
C CYS A 61 0.68 -1.18 -3.49
N ILE A 62 1.37 -2.32 -3.40
CA ILE A 62 2.47 -2.53 -2.45
C ILE A 62 3.63 -1.58 -2.74
N LEU A 63 4.03 -1.47 -4.02
CA LEU A 63 5.12 -0.58 -4.43
C LEU A 63 4.78 0.89 -4.16
N PHE A 64 3.56 1.33 -4.48
CA PHE A 64 3.10 2.69 -4.21
C PHE A 64 3.20 3.03 -2.72
N ALA A 65 2.75 2.13 -1.84
CA ALA A 65 2.87 2.34 -0.41
C ALA A 65 4.32 2.38 0.06
N SER A 66 5.17 1.46 -0.42
CA SER A 66 6.60 1.46 -0.10
C SER A 66 7.27 2.80 -0.46
N LYS A 67 7.06 3.31 -1.68
CA LYS A 67 7.63 4.60 -2.13
C LYS A 67 7.03 5.78 -1.35
N SER A 68 5.74 5.74 -1.01
CA SER A 68 5.10 6.77 -0.20
C SER A 68 5.72 6.88 1.18
N LEU A 69 6.04 5.74 1.81
CA LEU A 69 6.73 5.69 3.10
C LEU A 69 8.17 6.18 3.01
N SER A 70 8.91 5.85 1.93
CA SER A 70 10.30 6.32 1.75
C SER A 70 10.43 7.84 1.68
N ASN A 71 9.42 8.53 1.12
CA ASN A 71 9.41 9.98 0.99
C ASN A 71 8.74 10.69 2.18
N THR A 72 8.26 9.93 3.18
CA THR A 72 7.60 10.48 4.35
C THR A 72 8.63 10.74 5.45
N THR A 73 8.70 11.98 5.94
CA THR A 73 9.47 12.28 7.17
C THR A 73 8.64 11.89 8.38
N PHE A 74 9.14 10.95 9.18
CA PHE A 74 8.51 10.55 10.42
C PHE A 74 9.07 11.37 11.59
N MET A 75 8.20 12.07 12.32
CA MET A 75 8.55 12.74 13.56
C MET A 75 8.06 11.89 14.74
N PRO A 76 8.95 11.13 15.43
CA PRO A 76 8.54 10.33 16.57
C PRO A 76 8.09 11.25 17.70
N GLN A 77 6.79 11.25 18.00
CA GLN A 77 6.25 11.99 19.14
C GLN A 77 6.71 11.31 20.44
N LYS A 78 7.30 12.07 21.37
CA LYS A 78 7.78 11.57 22.66
C LYS A 78 6.65 11.09 23.59
N SER A 79 5.38 11.30 23.23
CA SER A 79 4.22 10.86 24.02
C SER A 79 3.54 9.65 23.38
N GLY A 80 3.89 8.45 23.85
CA GLY A 80 3.11 7.26 23.53
C GLY A 80 3.76 5.98 24.03
N LYS A 81 3.18 5.36 25.06
CA LYS A 81 3.57 4.05 25.62
C LYS A 81 3.73 2.92 24.57
N TYR A 82 3.20 3.09 23.36
CA TYR A 82 3.20 2.09 22.28
C TYR A 82 4.44 2.12 21.38
N LEU A 83 5.17 3.25 21.28
CA LEU A 83 6.30 3.34 20.36
C LEU A 83 7.55 2.59 20.85
N ASN A 84 7.70 2.40 22.17
CA ASN A 84 8.83 1.67 22.74
C ASN A 84 8.85 0.17 22.38
N LYS A 85 7.75 -0.41 21.88
CA LYS A 85 7.71 -1.82 21.46
C LYS A 85 8.13 -2.03 20.00
N LEU A 86 7.74 -1.12 19.09
CA LEU A 86 8.10 -1.21 17.68
C LEU A 86 9.57 -0.84 17.42
N PHE A 87 10.10 0.19 18.09
CA PHE A 87 11.49 0.62 17.87
C PHE A 87 12.54 -0.31 18.48
N ARG A 88 12.16 -1.26 19.36
CA ARG A 88 13.07 -2.29 19.89
C ARG A 88 13.37 -3.41 18.89
N TYR A 89 12.50 -3.64 17.91
CA TYR A 89 12.68 -4.74 16.96
C TYR A 89 13.75 -4.44 15.89
N ASN A 90 14.02 -3.16 15.62
CA ASN A 90 14.99 -2.72 14.61
C ASN A 90 16.41 -2.46 15.15
N ASN A 91 16.71 -2.83 16.40
CA ASN A 91 18.01 -2.57 17.01
C ASN A 91 18.65 -3.82 17.62
N ILE A 92 18.44 -4.99 16.99
CA ILE A 92 19.06 -6.28 17.39
C ILE A 92 20.08 -6.77 16.34
N ASN A 93 20.45 -5.96 15.33
CA ASN A 93 21.46 -6.35 14.34
C ASN A 93 22.42 -5.20 14.00
N LYS A 94 23.02 -4.58 15.02
CA LYS A 94 24.23 -3.76 14.84
C LYS A 94 25.20 -4.02 15.97
#